data_AF-A0A4Y9IJP6-F1
#
_entry.id   AF-A0A4Y9IJP6-F1
#
_cell.length_a   1.000
_cell.length_b   1.000
_cell.length_c   1.000
_cell.angle_alpha   90.00
_cell.angle_beta   90.00
_cell.angle_gamma   90.00
#
_symmetry.space_group_name_H-M   'P 1'
#
loop_
_entity.id
_entity.type
_entity.pdbx_description
1 polymer ?
#
loop_
_entity_poly.entity_id
_entity_poly.type
_entity_poly.pdbx_seq_one_letter_code
_entity_poly.pdbx_strand_id
1 'polypeptide(L)'
;MRLYFVFTILFVSQLIHSQVKIEGKLSFDFSFMNDQQFIDSIPNFPNDLYEYYNVRITRDLDFGLKESILGLVSSFHKGNIGLSKYKMSDIHLLTKNDSVIAIIGEIPNYKTSIYFNKIEVNKYIRKHDSFYQTKTTVNDLRNDLLKDEYYGYICGEAPVIYEIPQYNGLSFDNLKNINQFRYWLRSYNPELQTYGVDALSYLYKKKYSDKNDEKVKQDRSIIKYIKQRNSILNTCSGCFVGIYERVF
;
A
#
# COMPACT_ATOMS: atom_id res chain seq x y z
N MET A 1 1.93 -35.14 -54.49
CA MET A 1 3.10 -34.38 -54.00
C MET A 1 2.73 -32.96 -53.51
N ARG A 2 1.63 -32.80 -52.74
CA ARG A 2 1.22 -31.51 -52.13
C ARG A 2 0.74 -31.61 -50.68
N LEU A 3 0.55 -32.83 -50.14
CA LEU A 3 0.12 -33.04 -48.75
C LEU A 3 1.29 -33.11 -47.74
N TYR A 4 2.48 -33.53 -48.18
CA TYR A 4 3.66 -33.65 -47.30
C TYR A 4 4.31 -32.30 -46.96
N PHE A 5 4.02 -31.24 -47.71
CA PHE A 5 4.61 -29.91 -47.50
C PHE A 5 3.89 -29.09 -46.43
N VAL A 6 2.63 -29.43 -46.11
CA VAL A 6 1.84 -28.73 -45.09
C VAL A 6 2.16 -29.27 -43.68
N PHE A 7 2.50 -30.56 -43.57
CA PHE A 7 2.87 -31.17 -42.28
C PHE A 7 4.28 -30.79 -41.80
N THR A 8 5.22 -30.50 -42.71
CA THR A 8 6.56 -30.04 -42.32
C THR A 8 6.55 -28.60 -41.80
N ILE A 9 5.68 -27.72 -42.30
CA ILE A 9 5.58 -26.34 -41.81
C ILE A 9 4.94 -26.27 -40.41
N LEU A 10 4.00 -27.18 -40.09
CA LEU A 10 3.37 -27.27 -38.78
C LEU A 10 4.29 -27.88 -37.69
N PHE A 11 5.24 -28.74 -38.06
CA PHE A 11 6.23 -29.28 -37.11
C PHE A 11 7.37 -28.29 -36.82
N VAL A 12 7.76 -27.47 -37.82
CA VAL A 12 8.79 -26.43 -37.61
C VAL A 12 8.26 -25.28 -36.76
N SER A 13 6.97 -24.93 -36.86
CA SER A 13 6.38 -23.89 -35.99
C SER A 13 6.26 -24.32 -34.52
N GLN A 14 6.11 -25.62 -34.23
CA GLN A 14 6.13 -26.15 -32.86
C GLN A 14 7.55 -26.33 -32.28
N LEU A 15 8.58 -26.40 -33.11
CA LEU A 15 9.98 -26.42 -32.66
C LEU A 15 10.58 -25.03 -32.40
N ILE A 16 10.01 -23.97 -32.98
CA ILE A 16 10.45 -22.58 -32.75
C ILE A 16 9.77 -21.95 -31.50
N HIS A 17 8.68 -22.52 -31.01
CA HIS A 17 7.98 -22.06 -29.79
C HIS A 17 8.38 -22.80 -28.50
N SER A 18 9.44 -23.61 -28.54
CA SER A 18 9.95 -24.32 -27.36
C SER A 18 11.31 -23.76 -26.96
N GLN A 19 11.35 -23.19 -25.75
CA GLN A 19 12.55 -22.80 -25.01
C GLN A 19 13.31 -21.57 -25.53
N VAL A 20 12.71 -20.38 -25.34
CA VAL A 20 13.54 -19.28 -24.86
C VAL A 20 13.95 -19.66 -23.43
N LYS A 21 15.10 -20.31 -23.31
CA LYS A 21 15.83 -20.38 -22.04
C LYS A 21 16.19 -18.93 -21.74
N ILE A 22 15.40 -18.28 -20.88
CA ILE A 22 15.75 -16.96 -20.35
C ILE A 22 16.91 -17.20 -19.38
N GLU A 23 18.11 -17.42 -19.92
CA GLU A 23 19.36 -17.11 -19.24
C GLU A 23 19.57 -15.59 -19.34
N GLY A 24 18.60 -14.86 -18.79
CA GLY A 24 18.69 -13.42 -18.59
C GLY A 24 19.08 -13.21 -17.15
N LYS A 25 20.35 -12.90 -16.90
CA LYS A 25 20.71 -12.17 -15.68
C LYS A 25 20.00 -10.82 -15.81
N LEU A 26 18.79 -10.72 -15.25
CA LEU A 26 17.99 -9.51 -15.31
C LEU A 26 18.77 -8.44 -14.56
N SER A 27 19.33 -7.48 -15.29
CA SER A 27 19.86 -6.25 -14.70
C SER A 27 18.66 -5.43 -14.26
N PHE A 28 18.57 -5.20 -12.96
CA PHE A 28 17.54 -4.36 -12.39
C PHE A 28 17.83 -2.90 -12.77
N ASP A 29 16.80 -2.15 -13.16
CA ASP A 29 16.90 -0.69 -13.28
C ASP A 29 16.29 -0.09 -12.01
N PHE A 30 17.14 0.06 -11.00
CA PHE A 30 16.87 0.90 -9.85
C PHE A 30 17.46 2.30 -10.08
N SER A 31 17.14 3.00 -11.16
CA SER A 31 17.64 4.36 -11.42
C SER A 31 17.46 5.39 -10.27
N PHE A 32 16.71 5.04 -9.22
CA PHE A 32 16.54 5.83 -7.99
C PHE A 32 17.21 5.25 -6.72
N MET A 33 17.74 4.02 -6.74
CA MET A 33 18.46 3.38 -5.63
C MET A 33 19.59 2.52 -6.16
N ASN A 34 20.80 2.60 -5.62
CA ASN A 34 21.82 1.60 -5.96
C ASN A 34 21.30 0.22 -5.49
N ASP A 35 21.15 -0.75 -6.39
CA ASP A 35 20.67 -2.13 -6.12
C ASP A 35 21.30 -2.71 -4.86
N GLN A 36 22.59 -2.41 -4.66
CA GLN A 36 23.36 -2.86 -3.52
C GLN A 36 22.87 -2.26 -2.20
N GLN A 37 22.44 -0.99 -2.16
CA GLN A 37 21.91 -0.35 -0.95
C GLN A 37 20.59 -0.97 -0.50
N PHE A 38 19.71 -1.37 -1.43
CA PHE A 38 18.47 -2.07 -1.09
C PHE A 38 18.77 -3.47 -0.54
N ILE A 39 19.61 -4.23 -1.24
CA ILE A 39 20.02 -5.58 -0.82
C ILE A 39 20.74 -5.51 0.56
N ASP A 40 21.66 -4.56 0.75
CA ASP A 40 22.39 -4.35 2.00
C ASP A 40 21.48 -3.90 3.15
N SER A 41 20.37 -3.22 2.84
CA SER A 41 19.40 -2.76 3.84
C SER A 41 18.49 -3.87 4.38
N ILE A 42 18.49 -5.05 3.77
CA ILE A 42 17.72 -6.22 4.21
C ILE A 42 18.70 -7.31 4.68
N PRO A 43 18.99 -7.41 5.99
CA PRO A 43 19.88 -8.45 6.51
C PRO A 43 19.31 -9.83 6.20
N ASN A 44 20.09 -10.66 5.49
CA ASN A 44 19.71 -12.00 5.01
C ASN A 44 18.63 -11.99 3.91
N PHE A 45 18.73 -11.07 2.95
CA PHE A 45 17.93 -11.17 1.73
C PHE A 45 18.11 -12.54 1.09
N PRO A 46 17.03 -13.31 0.82
CA PRO A 46 17.17 -14.70 0.43
C PRO A 46 17.70 -14.82 -1.00
N ASN A 47 18.86 -15.48 -1.15
CA ASN A 47 19.50 -15.66 -2.45
C ASN A 47 18.68 -16.54 -3.42
N ASP A 48 17.65 -17.24 -2.92
CA ASP A 48 16.78 -18.15 -3.66
C ASP A 48 15.42 -17.53 -4.05
N LEU A 49 15.20 -16.25 -3.72
CA LEU A 49 14.01 -15.53 -4.08
C LEU A 49 14.11 -15.02 -5.53
N TYR A 50 13.48 -15.76 -6.44
CA TYR A 50 13.24 -15.33 -7.82
C TYR A 50 12.20 -14.21 -7.83
N GLU A 51 12.63 -13.00 -7.48
CA GLU A 51 11.74 -11.86 -7.26
C GLU A 51 11.54 -11.05 -8.52
N TYR A 52 10.30 -11.06 -9.01
CA TYR A 52 9.77 -9.93 -9.76
C TYR A 52 9.25 -8.93 -8.73
N TYR A 53 9.82 -7.72 -8.70
CA TYR A 53 9.19 -6.60 -8.03
C TYR A 53 8.71 -5.58 -9.06
N ASN A 54 7.51 -5.04 -8.84
CA ASN A 54 7.05 -3.85 -9.54
C ASN A 54 6.75 -2.75 -8.53
N VAL A 55 7.32 -1.56 -8.74
CA VAL A 55 6.86 -0.36 -8.05
C VAL A 55 5.40 -0.15 -8.47
N ARG A 56 4.47 -0.35 -7.54
CA ARG A 56 3.06 -0.13 -7.81
C ARG A 56 2.74 1.35 -7.75
N ILE A 57 3.28 2.03 -6.73
CA ILE A 57 3.05 3.46 -6.54
C ILE A 57 4.15 4.10 -5.70
N THR A 58 4.36 5.40 -5.89
CA THR A 58 5.02 6.29 -4.93
C THR A 58 4.05 7.41 -4.57
N ARG A 59 3.85 7.66 -3.27
CA ARG A 59 2.90 8.64 -2.75
C ARG A 59 3.48 9.47 -1.61
N ASP A 60 2.94 10.67 -1.44
CA ASP A 60 3.29 11.56 -0.34
C ASP A 60 2.52 11.18 0.93
N LEU A 61 3.24 10.89 2.01
CA LEU A 61 2.71 10.81 3.37
C LEU A 61 2.86 12.18 4.06
N ASP A 62 2.60 12.21 5.37
CA ASP A 62 2.65 13.45 6.13
C ASP A 62 4.07 14.00 6.28
N PHE A 63 4.17 15.31 6.50
CA PHE A 63 5.41 16.03 6.79
C PHE A 63 6.52 15.81 5.75
N GLY A 64 6.12 15.59 4.49
CA GLY A 64 7.00 15.38 3.33
C GLY A 64 7.76 14.06 3.36
N LEU A 65 7.25 13.05 4.09
CA LEU A 65 7.67 11.67 3.93
C LEU A 65 7.05 11.12 2.65
N LYS A 66 7.75 10.26 1.92
CA LYS A 66 7.21 9.54 0.77
C LYS A 66 7.21 8.05 1.06
N GLU A 67 6.20 7.36 0.53
CA GLU A 67 6.09 5.90 0.56
C GLU A 67 6.09 5.38 -0.87
N SER A 68 6.93 4.38 -1.13
CA SER A 68 6.83 3.58 -2.36
C SER A 68 6.38 2.17 -1.99
N ILE A 69 5.32 1.70 -2.63
CA ILE A 69 4.79 0.35 -2.42
C ILE A 69 5.30 -0.53 -3.56
N LEU A 70 6.09 -1.54 -3.20
CA LEU A 70 6.68 -2.52 -4.11
C LEU A 70 5.90 -3.82 -3.99
N GLY A 71 5.35 -4.31 -5.10
CA GLY A 71 4.74 -5.63 -5.13
C GLY A 71 5.82 -6.69 -5.30
N LEU A 72 5.99 -7.55 -4.31
CA LEU A 72 6.92 -8.67 -4.33
C LEU A 72 6.18 -9.93 -4.77
N VAL A 73 6.69 -10.66 -5.76
CA VAL A 73 6.18 -11.99 -6.12
C VAL A 73 7.21 -13.04 -5.75
N SER A 74 6.90 -13.85 -4.74
CA SER A 74 7.73 -14.96 -4.28
C SER A 74 7.23 -16.28 -4.83
N SER A 75 8.06 -17.01 -5.57
CA SER A 75 7.74 -18.38 -6.01
C SER A 75 8.39 -19.42 -5.10
N PHE A 76 7.62 -20.39 -4.61
CA PHE A 76 8.12 -21.49 -3.79
C PHE A 76 7.74 -22.83 -4.41
N HIS A 77 8.68 -23.78 -4.40
CA HIS A 77 8.44 -25.16 -4.83
C HIS A 77 8.00 -26.00 -3.63
N LYS A 78 6.82 -26.62 -3.70
CA LYS A 78 6.33 -27.53 -2.65
C LYS A 78 6.34 -28.97 -3.15
N GLY A 79 7.39 -29.72 -2.76
CA GLY A 79 7.50 -31.16 -3.00
C GLY A 79 7.82 -31.57 -4.45
N ASN A 80 7.90 -32.89 -4.68
CA ASN A 80 8.32 -33.49 -5.96
C ASN A 80 7.33 -33.33 -7.13
N ILE A 81 6.25 -32.55 -6.97
CA ILE A 81 5.11 -32.51 -7.92
C ILE A 81 5.14 -31.25 -8.81
N GLY A 82 6.22 -30.46 -8.81
CA GLY A 82 6.43 -29.38 -9.79
C GLY A 82 5.41 -28.23 -9.76
N LEU A 83 4.53 -28.17 -8.74
CA LEU A 83 3.60 -27.05 -8.58
C LEU A 83 4.30 -25.88 -7.89
N SER A 84 4.59 -24.83 -8.66
CA SER A 84 5.04 -23.54 -8.14
C SER A 84 3.89 -22.83 -7.45
N LYS A 85 4.05 -22.50 -6.17
CA LYS A 85 3.14 -21.58 -5.47
C LYS A 85 3.71 -20.18 -5.53
N TYR A 86 2.90 -19.21 -5.89
CA TYR A 86 3.24 -17.81 -5.82
C TYR A 86 2.59 -17.20 -4.59
N LYS A 87 3.32 -16.33 -3.90
CA LYS A 87 2.75 -15.43 -2.91
C LYS A 87 3.17 -14.01 -3.26
N MET A 88 2.18 -13.13 -3.32
CA MET A 88 2.43 -11.70 -3.47
C MET A 88 2.49 -11.07 -2.08
N SER A 89 3.43 -10.17 -1.85
CA SER A 89 3.53 -9.38 -0.62
C SER A 89 3.94 -7.95 -0.96
N ASP A 90 3.45 -6.98 -0.20
CA ASP A 90 3.80 -5.59 -0.42
C ASP A 90 4.93 -5.16 0.53
N ILE A 91 5.93 -4.49 -0.04
CA ILE A 91 7.04 -3.87 0.68
C ILE A 91 6.89 -2.36 0.56
N HIS A 92 6.80 -1.70 1.70
CA HIS A 92 6.62 -0.26 1.86
C HIS A 92 7.97 0.38 2.17
N LEU A 93 8.44 1.22 1.27
CA LEU A 93 9.70 1.91 1.35
C LEU A 93 9.47 3.38 1.72
N LEU A 94 9.89 3.75 2.93
CA LEU A 94 9.74 5.12 3.43
C LEU A 94 10.99 5.93 3.13
N THR A 95 10.82 7.03 2.40
CA THR A 95 11.92 7.92 2.00
C THR A 95 11.69 9.36 2.46
N LYS A 96 12.78 10.00 2.88
CA LYS A 96 12.79 11.41 3.29
C LYS A 96 14.06 12.07 2.75
N ASN A 97 13.90 13.15 1.99
CA ASN A 97 15.02 13.85 1.33
C ASN A 97 15.93 12.86 0.59
N ASP A 98 15.30 12.00 -0.23
CA ASP A 98 15.95 10.97 -1.05
C ASP A 98 16.71 9.88 -0.29
N SER A 99 16.60 9.84 1.05
CA SER A 99 17.18 8.81 1.89
C SER A 99 16.10 7.83 2.38
N VAL A 100 16.39 6.53 2.31
CA VAL A 100 15.54 5.49 2.91
C VAL A 100 15.63 5.58 4.43
N ILE A 101 14.48 5.68 5.08
CA ILE A 101 14.39 5.71 6.55
C ILE A 101 13.73 4.46 7.12
N ALA A 102 12.92 3.75 6.33
CA ALA A 102 12.36 2.47 6.74
C ALA A 102 12.00 1.59 5.52
N ILE A 103 12.05 0.28 5.72
CA ILE A 103 11.52 -0.72 4.79
C ILE A 103 10.59 -1.59 5.60
N ILE A 104 9.30 -1.57 5.27
CA ILE A 104 8.23 -2.22 6.03
C ILE A 104 7.56 -3.27 5.16
N GLY A 105 7.54 -4.52 5.59
CA GLY A 105 6.94 -5.60 4.82
C GLY A 105 7.00 -6.92 5.54
N GLU A 106 6.17 -7.87 5.12
CA GLU A 106 6.22 -9.25 5.58
C GLU A 106 6.60 -10.15 4.41
N ILE A 107 7.84 -10.65 4.40
CA ILE A 107 8.29 -11.60 3.38
C ILE A 107 7.89 -13.01 3.83
N PRO A 108 7.11 -13.75 3.03
CA PRO A 108 6.65 -15.08 3.41
C PRO A 108 7.80 -16.06 3.65
N ASN A 109 7.71 -16.87 4.71
CA ASN A 109 8.70 -17.90 5.08
C ASN A 109 10.06 -17.37 5.56
N TYR A 110 10.29 -16.07 5.54
CA TYR A 110 11.51 -15.48 6.10
C TYR A 110 11.16 -14.64 7.33
N LYS A 111 11.92 -14.84 8.41
CA LYS A 111 11.91 -13.91 9.55
C LYS A 111 12.72 -12.68 9.15
N THR A 112 12.27 -11.92 8.15
CA THR A 112 13.03 -10.77 7.68
C THR A 112 12.96 -9.66 8.71
N SER A 113 14.14 -9.17 9.08
CA SER A 113 14.30 -7.99 9.90
C SER A 113 13.98 -6.77 9.04
N ILE A 114 12.88 -6.13 9.37
CA ILE A 114 12.41 -4.86 8.79
C ILE A 114 13.44 -3.76 9.14
N TYR A 115 13.83 -2.93 8.15
CA TYR A 115 14.78 -1.85 8.36
C TYR A 115 14.09 -0.62 8.96
N PHE A 116 14.69 -0.04 9.99
CA PHE A 116 14.29 1.26 10.54
C PHE A 116 15.52 2.08 10.93
N ASN A 117 15.70 3.23 10.28
CA ASN A 117 16.53 4.30 10.82
C ASN A 117 15.83 4.87 12.05
N LYS A 118 16.19 4.37 13.23
CA LYS A 118 15.55 4.72 14.51
C LYS A 118 15.48 6.22 14.77
N ILE A 119 16.48 7.00 14.33
CA ILE A 119 16.50 8.45 14.57
C ILE A 119 15.45 9.14 13.71
N GLU A 120 15.48 8.91 12.39
CA GLU A 120 14.57 9.56 11.45
C GLU A 120 13.11 9.09 11.61
N VAL A 121 12.89 7.79 11.86
CA VAL A 121 11.55 7.24 12.11
C VAL A 121 10.94 7.84 13.39
N ASN A 122 11.71 7.91 14.48
CA ASN A 122 11.20 8.54 15.71
C ASN A 122 10.94 10.03 15.55
N LYS A 123 11.72 10.73 14.73
CA LYS A 123 11.50 12.13 14.39
C LYS A 123 10.20 12.32 13.61
N TYR A 124 9.89 11.42 12.67
CA TYR A 124 8.61 11.40 11.96
C TYR A 124 7.43 11.14 12.92
N ILE A 125 7.50 10.10 13.75
CA ILE A 125 6.46 9.76 14.74
C ILE A 125 6.20 10.93 15.69
N ARG A 126 7.24 11.61 16.18
CA ARG A 126 7.05 12.79 17.06
C ARG A 126 6.31 13.93 16.36
N LYS A 127 6.57 14.17 15.07
CA LYS A 127 5.84 15.19 14.30
C LYS A 127 4.38 14.80 14.11
N HIS A 128 4.13 13.52 13.78
CA HIS A 128 2.79 12.95 13.70
C HIS A 128 2.03 13.12 15.01
N ASP A 129 2.59 12.63 16.11
CA ASP A 129 1.99 12.70 17.44
C ASP A 129 1.71 14.13 17.89
N SER A 130 2.62 15.07 17.59
CA SER A 130 2.41 16.48 17.90
C SER A 130 1.26 17.10 17.09
N PHE A 131 1.10 16.74 15.82
CA PHE A 131 0.07 17.32 14.96
C PHE A 131 -1.30 16.69 15.21
N TYR A 132 -1.35 15.36 15.27
CA TYR A 132 -2.58 14.58 15.45
C TYR A 132 -3.01 14.42 16.92
N GLN A 133 -2.19 14.88 17.88
CA GLN A 133 -2.36 14.67 19.32
C GLN A 133 -2.54 13.18 19.66
N THR A 134 -1.59 12.39 19.19
CA THR A 134 -1.52 10.94 19.43
C THR A 134 -0.29 10.58 20.26
N LYS A 135 -0.18 9.31 20.62
CA LYS A 135 1.03 8.74 21.24
C LYS A 135 1.25 7.38 20.63
N THR A 136 2.01 7.35 19.55
CA THR A 136 2.19 6.16 18.71
C THR A 136 3.61 5.63 18.80
N THR A 137 3.78 4.39 18.35
CA THR A 137 5.04 3.67 18.32
C THR A 137 5.41 3.29 16.89
N VAL A 138 6.63 2.79 16.69
CA VAL A 138 7.06 2.22 15.41
C VAL A 138 6.15 1.06 14.98
N ASN A 139 5.62 0.29 15.93
CA ASN A 139 4.68 -0.79 15.63
C ASN A 139 3.33 -0.26 15.13
N ASP A 140 2.85 0.89 15.64
CA ASP A 140 1.61 1.49 15.16
C ASP A 140 1.77 1.99 13.72
N LEU A 141 2.89 2.67 13.43
CA LEU A 141 3.25 3.06 12.06
C LEU A 141 3.29 1.85 11.13
N ARG A 142 4.01 0.80 11.53
CA ARG A 142 4.14 -0.44 10.76
C ARG A 142 2.78 -1.09 10.51
N ASN A 143 2.00 -1.28 11.56
CA ASN A 143 0.72 -1.97 11.47
C ASN A 143 -0.28 -1.18 10.64
N ASP A 144 -0.28 0.15 10.72
CA ASP A 144 -1.16 0.98 9.89
C ASP A 144 -0.79 0.90 8.41
N LEU A 145 0.50 1.01 8.06
CA LEU A 145 0.93 0.95 6.66
C LEU A 145 0.72 -0.44 6.04
N LEU A 146 0.83 -1.51 6.83
CA LEU A 146 0.59 -2.89 6.39
C LEU A 146 -0.90 -3.29 6.33
N LYS A 147 -1.83 -2.42 6.75
CA LYS A 147 -3.26 -2.71 6.56
C LYS A 147 -3.59 -2.66 5.07
N ASP A 148 -4.10 -3.77 4.56
CA ASP A 148 -4.63 -3.90 3.20
C ASP A 148 -5.99 -3.21 3.11
N GLU A 149 -5.96 -1.88 3.01
CA GLU A 149 -7.13 -1.04 2.89
C GLU A 149 -7.27 -0.51 1.47
N TYR A 150 -8.52 -0.47 1.00
CA TYR A 150 -8.92 0.19 -0.23
C TYR A 150 -9.93 1.27 0.11
N TYR A 151 -9.75 2.45 -0.47
CA TYR A 151 -10.72 3.52 -0.33
C TYR A 151 -11.81 3.43 -1.42
N GLY A 152 -13.07 3.34 -0.99
CA GLY A 152 -14.22 3.41 -1.87
C GLY A 152 -15.46 2.79 -1.23
N TYR A 153 -16.64 3.24 -1.67
CA TYR A 153 -17.93 2.84 -1.08
C TYR A 153 -18.64 1.74 -1.89
N ILE A 154 -18.08 1.39 -3.05
CA ILE A 154 -18.68 0.49 -4.03
C ILE A 154 -17.58 -0.50 -4.46
N CYS A 155 -17.12 -1.33 -3.53
CA CYS A 155 -16.11 -2.37 -3.81
C CYS A 155 -16.75 -3.77 -3.88
N GLY A 156 -16.19 -4.64 -4.72
CA GLY A 156 -16.54 -6.06 -4.80
C GLY A 156 -17.55 -6.42 -5.89
N GLU A 157 -17.88 -7.71 -5.96
CA GLU A 157 -18.72 -8.30 -7.02
C GLU A 157 -20.20 -7.88 -6.94
N ALA A 158 -20.67 -7.55 -5.73
CA ALA A 158 -22.04 -7.12 -5.47
C ALA A 158 -22.05 -5.97 -4.44
N PRO A 159 -21.59 -4.77 -4.84
CA PRO A 159 -21.46 -3.65 -3.92
C PRO A 159 -22.85 -3.17 -3.47
N VAL A 160 -22.99 -2.92 -2.17
CA VAL A 160 -24.22 -2.35 -1.60
C VAL A 160 -24.05 -0.84 -1.47
N ILE A 161 -24.92 -0.08 -2.13
CA ILE A 161 -24.95 1.38 -2.01
C ILE A 161 -25.88 1.75 -0.87
N TYR A 162 -25.34 2.43 0.13
CA TYR A 162 -26.10 2.95 1.27
C TYR A 162 -26.43 4.42 1.04
N GLU A 163 -27.64 4.83 1.43
CA GLU A 163 -28.04 6.25 1.38
C GLU A 163 -27.14 7.13 2.27
N ILE A 164 -26.79 6.59 3.45
CA ILE A 164 -25.81 7.20 4.34
C ILE A 164 -24.47 6.47 4.13
N PRO A 165 -23.39 7.20 3.79
CA PRO A 165 -22.08 6.58 3.67
C PRO A 165 -21.67 5.86 4.95
N GLN A 166 -21.05 4.69 4.77
CA GLN A 166 -20.54 3.89 5.86
C GLN A 166 -19.29 3.14 5.43
N TYR A 167 -18.50 2.75 6.41
CA TYR A 167 -17.31 1.92 6.23
C TYR A 167 -17.11 1.05 7.47
N ASN A 168 -16.71 -0.22 7.29
CA ASN A 168 -16.60 -1.22 8.35
C ASN A 168 -17.82 -1.29 9.29
N GLY A 169 -19.03 -1.19 8.71
CA GLY A 169 -20.30 -1.25 9.45
C GLY A 169 -20.63 -0.01 10.28
N LEU A 170 -19.86 1.08 10.17
CA LEU A 170 -20.10 2.32 10.90
C LEU A 170 -20.71 3.38 10.00
N SER A 171 -22.00 3.69 10.23
CA SER A 171 -22.70 4.79 9.57
C SER A 171 -22.14 6.15 9.98
N PHE A 172 -21.87 7.01 9.01
CA PHE A 172 -21.22 8.32 9.22
C PHE A 172 -22.12 9.37 9.87
N ASP A 173 -23.41 9.10 10.00
CA ASP A 173 -24.38 9.96 10.68
C ASP A 173 -24.57 9.63 12.17
N ASN A 174 -23.84 8.64 12.70
CA ASN A 174 -23.98 8.19 14.09
C ASN A 174 -22.88 8.79 14.98
N LEU A 175 -23.26 9.76 15.83
CA LEU A 175 -22.34 10.45 16.74
C LEU A 175 -21.60 9.51 17.70
N LYS A 176 -22.16 8.34 18.03
CA LYS A 176 -21.50 7.34 18.89
C LYS A 176 -20.18 6.84 18.28
N ASN A 177 -20.03 6.93 16.96
CA ASN A 177 -18.85 6.46 16.23
C ASN A 177 -17.74 7.53 16.14
N ILE A 178 -17.94 8.75 16.67
CA ILE A 178 -17.03 9.87 16.47
C ILE A 178 -15.59 9.58 16.91
N ASN A 179 -15.40 8.80 17.98
CA ASN A 179 -14.07 8.42 18.45
C ASN A 179 -13.36 7.50 17.45
N GLN A 180 -14.10 6.59 16.81
CA GLN A 180 -13.54 5.73 15.76
C GLN A 180 -13.19 6.54 14.52
N PHE A 181 -14.03 7.50 14.13
CA PHE A 181 -13.74 8.38 12.98
C PHE A 181 -12.51 9.26 13.22
N ARG A 182 -12.32 9.74 14.45
CA ARG A 182 -11.10 10.44 14.87
C ARG A 182 -9.88 9.54 14.87
N TYR A 183 -10.03 8.28 15.28
CA TYR A 183 -8.94 7.30 15.19
C TYR A 183 -8.51 7.10 13.74
N TRP A 184 -9.47 6.90 12.83
CA TRP A 184 -9.19 6.80 11.39
C TRP A 184 -8.49 8.04 10.83
N LEU A 185 -8.99 9.23 11.16
CA LEU A 185 -8.42 10.52 10.73
C LEU A 185 -6.94 10.67 11.12
N ARG A 186 -6.50 10.01 12.20
CA ARG A 186 -5.15 10.11 12.78
C ARG A 186 -4.24 8.93 12.42
N SER A 187 -4.71 8.00 11.60
CA SER A 187 -3.96 6.83 11.15
C SER A 187 -2.75 7.22 10.29
N TYR A 188 -1.74 6.38 10.19
CA TYR A 188 -0.68 6.52 9.19
C TYR A 188 -1.10 6.07 7.78
N ASN A 189 -2.18 5.29 7.69
CA ASN A 189 -2.71 4.76 6.44
C ASN A 189 -3.57 5.82 5.72
N PRO A 190 -3.20 6.28 4.51
CA PRO A 190 -3.95 7.32 3.79
C PRO A 190 -5.39 6.94 3.44
N GLU A 191 -5.68 5.68 3.13
CA GLU A 191 -7.03 5.20 2.83
C GLU A 191 -7.92 5.33 4.07
N LEU A 192 -7.41 4.88 5.23
CA LEU A 192 -8.11 4.99 6.50
C LEU A 192 -8.30 6.45 6.93
N GLN A 193 -7.27 7.29 6.74
CA GLN A 193 -7.39 8.74 6.96
C GLN A 193 -8.53 9.35 6.14
N THR A 194 -8.68 8.91 4.89
CA THR A 194 -9.70 9.43 3.96
C THR A 194 -11.11 9.05 4.42
N TYR A 195 -11.33 7.83 4.92
CA TYR A 195 -12.59 7.48 5.58
C TYR A 195 -12.86 8.34 6.83
N GLY A 196 -11.83 8.64 7.62
CA GLY A 196 -11.93 9.56 8.75
C GLY A 196 -12.33 10.98 8.33
N VAL A 197 -11.76 11.48 7.23
CA VAL A 197 -12.09 12.78 6.62
C VAL A 197 -13.57 12.83 6.24
N ASP A 198 -14.04 11.82 5.52
CA ASP A 198 -15.41 11.78 5.03
C ASP A 198 -16.43 11.62 6.15
N ALA A 199 -16.18 10.70 7.09
CA ALA A 199 -17.06 10.46 8.22
C ALA A 199 -17.25 11.70 9.09
N LEU A 200 -16.17 12.38 9.45
CA LEU A 200 -16.24 13.61 10.26
C LEU A 200 -16.80 14.79 9.45
N SER A 201 -16.45 14.92 8.18
CA SER A 201 -17.03 15.96 7.30
C SER A 201 -18.55 15.81 7.18
N TYR A 202 -19.03 14.57 7.01
CA TYR A 202 -20.46 14.26 6.94
C TYR A 202 -21.16 14.60 8.26
N LEU A 203 -20.64 14.09 9.37
CA LEU A 203 -21.20 14.28 10.71
C LEU A 203 -21.28 15.78 11.07
N TYR A 204 -20.23 16.54 10.77
CA TYR A 204 -20.15 17.96 11.08
C TYR A 204 -21.00 18.85 10.19
N LYS A 205 -21.31 18.41 8.97
CA LYS A 205 -22.22 19.11 8.08
C LYS A 205 -23.68 18.89 8.47
N LYS A 206 -24.03 17.71 8.99
CA LYS A 206 -25.43 17.27 9.17
C LYS A 206 -25.95 17.32 10.60
N LYS A 207 -25.15 16.94 11.60
CA LYS A 207 -25.65 16.70 12.96
C LYS A 207 -24.86 17.38 14.07
N TYR A 208 -23.59 17.74 13.84
CA TYR A 208 -22.73 18.23 14.92
C TYR A 208 -21.78 19.35 14.46
N SER A 209 -22.23 20.59 14.49
CA SER A 209 -21.46 21.75 14.00
C SER A 209 -21.08 22.73 15.11
N ASP A 210 -20.86 22.27 16.35
CA ASP A 210 -20.37 23.19 17.38
C ASP A 210 -18.96 23.69 16.99
N LYS A 211 -18.90 24.95 16.56
CA LYS A 211 -17.66 25.59 16.11
C LYS A 211 -16.76 26.00 17.27
N ASN A 212 -17.28 25.99 18.49
CA ASN A 212 -16.54 26.36 19.69
C ASN A 212 -15.88 25.15 20.36
N ASP A 213 -16.28 23.92 20.03
CA ASP A 213 -15.62 22.70 20.50
C ASP A 213 -14.19 22.61 19.93
N GLU A 214 -13.19 22.60 20.81
CA GLU A 214 -11.78 22.54 20.45
C GLU A 214 -11.40 21.26 19.69
N LYS A 215 -12.04 20.12 19.98
CA LYS A 215 -11.81 18.89 19.22
C LYS A 215 -12.35 19.03 17.81
N VAL A 216 -13.52 19.65 17.62
CA VAL A 216 -14.07 19.91 16.27
C VAL A 216 -13.16 20.85 15.48
N LYS A 217 -12.60 21.89 16.12
CA LYS A 217 -11.62 22.78 15.47
C LYS A 217 -10.36 22.02 15.04
N GLN A 218 -9.85 21.17 15.92
CA GLN A 218 -8.70 20.31 15.62
C GLN A 218 -9.00 19.34 14.47
N ASP A 219 -10.15 18.65 14.51
CA ASP A 219 -10.53 17.70 13.47
C ASP A 219 -10.65 18.42 12.10
N ARG A 220 -11.20 19.63 12.08
CA ARG A 220 -11.27 20.46 10.85
C ARG A 220 -9.90 20.89 10.33
N SER A 221 -8.94 21.20 11.20
CA SER A 221 -7.58 21.57 10.78
C SER A 221 -6.86 20.37 10.17
N ILE A 222 -7.01 19.19 10.77
CA ILE A 222 -6.46 17.93 10.27
C ILE A 222 -7.12 17.56 8.92
N ILE A 223 -8.45 17.64 8.82
CA ILE A 223 -9.17 17.39 7.56
C ILE A 223 -8.65 18.29 6.44
N LYS A 224 -8.47 19.59 6.73
CA LYS A 224 -7.93 20.53 5.75
C LYS A 224 -6.51 20.13 5.31
N TYR A 225 -5.66 19.75 6.25
CA TYR A 225 -4.30 19.31 5.97
C TYR A 225 -4.27 18.07 5.06
N ILE A 226 -5.05 17.03 5.38
CA ILE A 226 -5.12 15.80 4.59
C ILE A 226 -5.61 16.09 3.17
N LYS A 227 -6.65 16.92 3.02
CA LYS A 227 -7.16 17.34 1.70
C LYS A 227 -6.12 18.13 0.91
N GLN A 228 -5.33 18.98 1.56
CA GLN A 228 -4.26 19.73 0.91
C GLN A 228 -3.08 18.84 0.49
N ARG A 229 -2.74 17.82 1.29
CA ARG A 229 -1.73 16.80 0.91
C ARG A 229 -2.18 16.05 -0.35
N ASN A 230 -3.47 15.75 -0.45
CA ASN A 230 -4.09 15.08 -1.59
C ASN A 230 -3.31 13.84 -2.07
N SER A 231 -2.94 12.98 -1.12
CA SER A 231 -2.14 11.79 -1.43
C SER A 231 -2.82 10.89 -2.43
N ILE A 232 -2.01 10.15 -3.18
CA ILE A 232 -2.49 9.02 -3.97
C ILE A 232 -2.96 7.93 -3.01
N LEU A 233 -4.15 7.39 -3.27
CA LEU A 233 -4.78 6.32 -2.52
C LEU A 233 -4.91 5.08 -3.39
N ASN A 234 -4.90 3.92 -2.75
CA ASN A 234 -5.36 2.66 -3.28
C ASN A 234 -6.89 2.62 -3.20
N THR A 235 -7.57 2.73 -4.34
CA THR A 235 -9.03 2.83 -4.43
C THR A 235 -9.67 1.57 -4.99
N CYS A 236 -10.98 1.50 -4.81
CA CYS A 236 -11.84 0.48 -5.42
C CYS A 236 -12.95 1.13 -6.26
N SER A 237 -13.37 0.42 -7.31
CA SER A 237 -14.56 0.76 -8.10
C SER A 237 -15.17 -0.50 -8.70
N GLY A 238 -16.31 -0.93 -8.16
CA GLY A 238 -16.92 -2.22 -8.47
C GLY A 238 -15.96 -3.38 -8.17
N CYS A 239 -15.77 -4.27 -9.14
CA CYS A 239 -14.85 -5.40 -9.02
C CYS A 239 -13.37 -5.02 -9.15
N PHE A 240 -13.06 -3.75 -9.48
CA PHE A 240 -11.68 -3.29 -9.61
C PHE A 240 -11.17 -2.76 -8.27
N VAL A 241 -10.03 -3.29 -7.84
CA VAL A 241 -9.27 -2.87 -6.65
C VAL A 241 -7.83 -2.65 -7.07
N GLY A 242 -7.05 -1.91 -6.28
CA GLY A 242 -5.65 -1.63 -6.64
C GLY A 242 -5.50 -0.46 -7.60
N ILE A 243 -6.50 0.42 -7.71
CA ILE A 243 -6.43 1.61 -8.56
C ILE A 243 -5.74 2.71 -7.77
N TYR A 244 -4.67 3.30 -8.30
CA TYR A 244 -3.93 4.36 -7.61
C TYR A 244 -4.30 5.74 -8.15
N GLU A 245 -5.01 6.55 -7.37
CA GLU A 245 -5.49 7.86 -7.79
C GLU A 245 -5.55 8.89 -6.64
N ARG A 246 -5.64 10.17 -7.00
CA ARG A 246 -5.89 11.26 -6.03
C ARG A 246 -7.40 11.49 -5.91
N VAL A 247 -7.88 11.74 -4.69
CA VAL A 247 -9.32 11.84 -4.40
C VAL A 247 -9.80 13.23 -3.96
N PHE A 248 -8.89 14.19 -3.78
CA PHE A 248 -9.21 15.58 -3.41
C PHE A 248 -8.75 16.60 -4.44
#